data_AF-A0A673N126-F1
#
_entry.id   AF-A0A673N126-F1
#
_cell.length_a   1.000
_cell.length_b   1.000
_cell.length_c   1.000
_cell.angle_alpha   90.00
_cell.angle_beta   90.00
_cell.angle_gamma   90.00
#
_symmetry.space_group_name_H-M   'P 1'
#
loop_
_entity.id
_entity.type
_entity.pdbx_description
1 polymer ?
#
loop_
_entity_poly.entity_id
_entity_poly.type
_entity_poly.pdbx_seq_one_letter_code
_entity_poly.pdbx_strand_id
1 'polypeptide(L)'
;MAEGCLRALRYGMVFFNLLFWLGGCGILGVGVWLSITQGNFATLSSSLPSLSAANLLIAVGSIIMLIGCLGCVGAVKQNRPLLLSFFILLLLILLLEILFMILFFAYQDEIDLYAQSDLKKGLQLFGTEGNIGLTNAWSIVQTDFRCCGVTNHTDWFHVYNATRVPDSCCLEYSDNCGLENPGTWWTAPCYERVKGWLQENLVALWIFALCTALTQILGLVFSMTIFCHAVKVETFYA
;
A
#
# COMPACT_ATOMS: atom_id res chain seq x y z
N MET A 1 -41.92 7.42 7.77
CA MET A 1 -41.04 6.55 6.96
C MET A 1 -39.67 7.18 6.70
N ALA A 2 -39.60 8.48 6.36
CA ALA A 2 -38.33 9.18 6.09
C ALA A 2 -37.36 9.26 7.30
N GLU A 3 -37.84 9.51 8.52
CA GLU A 3 -36.96 9.64 9.70
C GLU A 3 -36.27 8.33 10.10
N GLY A 4 -36.94 7.19 9.92
CA GLY A 4 -36.36 5.87 10.19
C GLY A 4 -35.22 5.54 9.22
N CYS A 5 -35.39 5.87 7.94
CA CYS A 5 -34.36 5.69 6.91
C CYS A 5 -33.11 6.54 7.19
N LEU A 6 -33.29 7.83 7.52
CA LEU A 6 -32.16 8.71 7.86
C LEU A 6 -31.41 8.24 9.11
N ARG A 7 -32.14 7.73 10.11
CA ARG A 7 -31.55 7.17 11.32
C ARG A 7 -30.72 5.91 11.02
N ALA A 8 -31.23 5.02 10.16
CA ALA A 8 -30.49 3.86 9.69
C ALA A 8 -29.22 4.25 8.90
N LEU A 9 -29.31 5.22 7.98
CA LEU A 9 -28.16 5.75 7.23
C LEU A 9 -27.08 6.31 8.16
N ARG A 10 -27.49 7.07 9.19
CA ARG A 10 -26.56 7.62 10.18
C ARG A 10 -25.84 6.53 10.97
N TYR A 11 -26.57 5.55 11.51
CA TYR A 11 -25.95 4.46 12.26
C TYR A 11 -25.05 3.60 11.36
N GLY A 12 -25.45 3.34 10.12
CA GLY A 12 -24.62 2.66 9.13
C GLY A 12 -23.33 3.43 8.84
N MET A 13 -23.44 4.74 8.59
CA MET A 13 -22.27 5.61 8.35
C MET A 13 -21.32 5.61 9.54
N VAL A 14 -21.81 5.71 10.78
CA VAL A 14 -20.98 5.64 11.99
C VAL A 14 -20.30 4.28 12.11
N PHE A 15 -21.04 3.19 11.90
CA PHE A 15 -20.51 1.83 11.98
C PHE A 15 -19.36 1.59 11.00
N PHE A 16 -19.55 1.90 9.71
CA PHE A 16 -18.51 1.71 8.70
C PHE A 16 -17.30 2.61 8.94
N ASN A 17 -17.50 3.89 9.28
CA ASN A 17 -16.39 4.79 9.56
C ASN A 17 -15.62 4.39 10.83
N LEU A 18 -16.28 3.75 11.81
CA LEU A 18 -15.61 3.23 13.00
C LEU A 18 -14.71 2.04 12.65
N LEU A 19 -15.16 1.15 11.75
CA LEU A 19 -14.33 0.06 11.23
C LEU A 19 -13.10 0.59 10.49
N PHE A 20 -13.28 1.61 9.63
CA PHE A 20 -12.15 2.27 8.96
C PHE A 20 -11.21 2.93 9.95
N TRP A 21 -11.73 3.62 10.97
CA TRP A 21 -10.92 4.24 12.00
C TRP A 21 -10.06 3.20 12.75
N LEU A 22 -10.67 2.11 13.23
CA LEU A 22 -9.97 1.02 13.90
C LEU A 22 -8.95 0.34 12.97
N GLY A 23 -9.31 0.10 11.72
CA GLY A 23 -8.41 -0.44 10.70
C GLY A 23 -7.22 0.49 10.44
N GLY A 24 -7.47 1.79 10.34
CA GLY A 24 -6.44 2.83 10.19
C GLY A 24 -5.48 2.85 11.38
N CYS A 25 -5.98 2.75 12.62
CA CYS A 25 -5.14 2.61 13.81
C CYS A 25 -4.28 1.34 13.76
N GLY A 26 -4.85 0.21 13.31
CA GLY A 26 -4.12 -1.04 13.14
C GLY A 26 -2.99 -0.94 12.11
N ILE A 27 -3.29 -0.42 10.92
CA ILE A 27 -2.31 -0.21 9.83
C ILE A 27 -1.21 0.75 10.28
N LEU A 28 -1.58 1.86 10.93
CA LEU A 28 -0.63 2.83 11.48
C LEU A 28 0.27 2.16 12.53
N GLY A 29 -0.30 1.36 13.43
CA GLY A 29 0.45 0.63 14.45
C GLY A 29 1.46 -0.34 13.84
N VAL A 30 1.07 -1.10 12.80
CA VAL A 30 1.98 -1.98 12.05
C VAL A 30 3.07 -1.17 11.35
N GLY A 31 2.73 -0.05 10.72
CA GLY A 31 3.71 0.83 10.06
C GLY A 31 4.75 1.39 11.05
N VAL A 32 4.31 1.88 12.21
CA VAL A 32 5.19 2.36 13.28
C VAL A 32 6.06 1.21 13.83
N TRP A 33 5.46 0.04 14.08
CA TRP A 33 6.20 -1.14 14.52
C TRP A 33 7.31 -1.51 13.52
N LEU A 34 6.99 -1.62 12.23
CA LEU A 34 7.97 -1.93 11.18
C LEU A 34 9.08 -0.87 11.10
N SER A 35 8.74 0.40 11.24
CA SER A 35 9.72 1.50 11.23
C SER A 35 10.68 1.43 12.41
N ILE A 36 10.22 0.99 13.59
CA ILE A 36 11.05 0.87 14.79
C ILE A 36 11.88 -0.41 14.76
N THR A 37 11.26 -1.57 14.50
CA THR A 37 11.92 -2.88 14.64
C THR A 37 12.88 -3.17 13.49
N GLN A 38 12.58 -2.68 12.29
CA GLN A 38 13.35 -3.00 11.08
C GLN A 38 14.02 -1.78 10.43
N GLY A 39 14.00 -0.63 11.10
CA GLY A 39 14.54 0.63 10.61
C GLY A 39 13.81 1.10 9.35
N ASN A 40 14.56 1.53 8.32
CA ASN A 40 14.03 1.80 6.99
C ASN A 40 13.66 0.48 6.30
N PHE A 41 12.57 -0.17 6.73
CA PHE A 41 12.08 -1.41 6.15
C PHE A 41 11.75 -1.19 4.66
N ALA A 42 12.46 -1.89 3.77
CA ALA A 42 12.26 -1.88 2.33
C ALA A 42 12.07 -0.46 1.75
N THR A 43 13.16 0.29 1.60
CA THR A 43 13.20 1.49 0.75
C THR A 43 12.74 1.11 -0.66
N LEU A 44 11.50 1.47 -0.98
CA LEU A 44 10.82 1.20 -2.25
C LEU A 44 11.32 2.13 -3.35
N SER A 45 12.03 3.20 -2.99
CA SER A 45 12.86 3.92 -3.92
C SER A 45 14.17 4.40 -3.31
N SER A 46 15.26 4.02 -3.96
CA SER A 46 16.60 4.57 -3.67
C SER A 46 16.70 6.07 -4.00
N SER A 47 15.86 6.57 -4.91
CA SER A 47 15.78 7.99 -5.28
C SER A 47 14.98 8.80 -4.26
N LEU A 48 14.14 8.14 -3.46
CA LEU A 48 13.33 8.73 -2.40
C LEU A 48 13.45 7.86 -1.14
N PRO A 49 14.51 8.01 -0.34
CA PRO A 49 14.75 7.21 0.87
C PRO A 49 13.61 7.26 1.89
N SER A 50 12.73 8.27 1.79
CA SER A 50 11.51 8.42 2.57
C SER A 50 10.35 7.50 2.14
N LEU A 51 10.38 6.94 0.93
CA LEU A 51 9.41 5.95 0.43
C LEU A 51 9.84 4.55 0.86
N SER A 52 9.61 4.24 2.13
CA SER A 52 9.68 2.87 2.67
C SER A 52 8.28 2.28 2.75
N ALA A 53 8.16 0.94 2.64
CA ALA A 53 6.89 0.26 2.89
C ALA A 53 6.29 0.61 4.27
N ALA A 54 7.14 0.78 5.30
CA ALA A 54 6.70 1.22 6.62
C ALA A 54 6.14 2.66 6.59
N ASN A 55 6.82 3.59 5.91
CA ASN A 55 6.35 4.98 5.79
C ASN A 55 5.05 5.08 4.99
N LEU A 56 4.86 4.25 3.97
CA LEU A 56 3.59 4.14 3.25
C LEU A 56 2.46 3.64 4.16
N LEU A 57 2.70 2.60 4.95
CA LEU A 57 1.72 2.11 5.93
C LEU A 57 1.37 3.19 6.97
N ILE A 58 2.36 3.94 7.46
CA ILE A 58 2.13 5.07 8.38
C ILE A 58 1.27 6.14 7.71
N ALA A 59 1.61 6.55 6.49
CA ALA A 59 0.90 7.59 5.76
C ALA A 59 -0.55 7.17 5.45
N VAL A 60 -0.74 6.00 4.86
CA VAL A 60 -2.06 5.44 4.51
C VAL A 60 -2.90 5.21 5.78
N GLY A 61 -2.32 4.60 6.81
CA GLY A 61 -3.00 4.37 8.09
C GLY A 61 -3.44 5.68 8.76
N SER A 62 -2.60 6.71 8.74
CA SER A 62 -2.94 8.04 9.28
C SER A 62 -4.08 8.71 8.51
N ILE A 63 -4.07 8.63 7.17
CA ILE A 63 -5.13 9.19 6.32
C ILE A 63 -6.46 8.47 6.58
N ILE A 64 -6.46 7.14 6.60
CA ILE A 64 -7.66 6.33 6.87
C ILE A 64 -8.21 6.63 8.27
N MET A 65 -7.33 6.72 9.28
CA MET A 65 -7.71 7.06 10.65
C MET A 65 -8.34 8.46 10.71
N LEU A 66 -7.74 9.47 10.08
CA LEU A 66 -8.28 10.84 10.07
C LEU A 66 -9.67 10.88 9.42
N ILE A 67 -9.83 10.26 8.25
CA ILE A 67 -11.09 10.25 7.51
C ILE A 67 -12.18 9.49 8.28
N GLY A 68 -11.85 8.33 8.85
CA GLY A 68 -12.78 7.57 9.68
C GLY A 68 -13.24 8.35 10.91
N CYS A 69 -12.33 9.09 11.56
CA CYS A 69 -12.67 9.96 12.69
C CYS A 69 -13.61 11.10 12.27
N LEU A 70 -13.29 11.81 11.17
CA LEU A 70 -14.13 12.87 10.62
C LEU A 70 -15.52 12.36 10.23
N GLY A 71 -15.61 11.21 9.59
CA GLY A 71 -16.86 10.56 9.21
C GLY A 71 -17.71 10.19 10.43
N CYS A 72 -17.10 9.59 11.46
CA CYS A 72 -17.78 9.26 12.71
C CYS A 72 -18.30 10.50 13.44
N VAL A 73 -17.42 11.47 13.70
CA VAL A 73 -17.77 12.69 14.46
C VAL A 73 -18.75 13.55 13.67
N GLY A 74 -18.59 13.66 12.36
CA GLY A 74 -19.53 14.35 11.47
C GLY A 74 -20.93 13.75 11.53
N ALA A 75 -21.04 12.42 11.45
CA ALA A 75 -22.32 11.73 11.53
C ALA A 75 -22.95 11.77 12.94
N VAL A 76 -22.15 11.67 14.01
CA VAL A 76 -22.64 11.72 15.40
C VAL A 76 -23.05 13.15 15.79
N LYS A 77 -22.22 14.16 15.52
CA LYS A 77 -22.53 15.54 15.90
C LYS A 77 -23.44 16.26 14.91
N GLN A 78 -23.73 15.66 13.75
CA GLN A 78 -24.42 16.30 12.63
C GLN A 78 -23.80 17.65 12.26
N ASN A 79 -22.48 17.76 12.44
CA ASN A 79 -21.76 19.01 12.26
C ASN A 79 -21.46 19.21 10.76
N ARG A 80 -22.10 20.23 10.16
CA ARG A 80 -22.04 20.51 8.72
C ARG A 80 -20.62 20.64 8.16
N PRO A 81 -19.73 21.49 8.71
CA PRO A 81 -18.35 21.57 8.23
C PRO A 81 -17.63 20.22 8.27
N LEU A 82 -17.82 19.39 9.29
CA LEU A 82 -17.18 18.07 9.36
C LEU A 82 -17.71 17.11 8.29
N LEU A 83 -19.03 17.08 8.06
CA LEU A 83 -19.64 16.29 7.00
C LEU A 83 -19.18 16.74 5.61
N LEU A 84 -19.05 18.06 5.40
CA LEU A 84 -18.56 18.62 4.14
C LEU A 84 -17.06 18.34 3.95
N SER A 85 -16.24 18.48 4.99
CA SER A 85 -14.82 18.10 4.93
C SER A 85 -14.63 16.63 4.62
N PHE A 86 -15.41 15.74 5.26
CA PHE A 86 -15.40 14.32 4.95
C PHE A 86 -15.77 14.05 3.49
N PHE A 87 -16.82 14.68 2.97
CA PHE A 87 -17.22 14.56 1.56
C PHE A 87 -16.11 15.03 0.61
N ILE A 88 -15.52 16.20 0.85
CA ILE A 88 -14.45 16.75 -0.01
C ILE A 88 -13.23 15.82 0.00
N LEU A 89 -12.83 15.32 1.17
CA LEU A 89 -11.70 14.39 1.29
C LEU A 89 -11.96 13.07 0.53
N LEU A 90 -13.14 12.47 0.67
CA LEU A 90 -13.50 11.27 -0.08
C LEU A 90 -13.53 11.53 -1.59
N LEU A 91 -14.06 12.69 -2.02
CA LEU A 91 -14.11 13.05 -3.43
C LEU A 91 -12.71 13.22 -4.01
N LEU A 92 -11.81 13.88 -3.29
CA LEU A 92 -10.41 14.04 -3.70
C LEU A 92 -9.70 12.69 -3.81
N ILE A 93 -9.92 11.77 -2.87
CA ILE A 93 -9.34 10.43 -2.94
C ILE A 93 -9.88 9.65 -4.14
N LEU A 94 -11.19 9.69 -4.39
CA LEU A 94 -11.78 9.03 -5.56
C LEU A 94 -11.18 9.56 -6.87
N LEU A 95 -10.97 10.87 -6.98
CA LEU A 95 -10.33 11.48 -8.15
C LEU A 95 -8.86 11.06 -8.28
N LEU A 96 -8.12 10.98 -7.16
CA LEU A 96 -6.74 10.49 -7.14
C LEU A 96 -6.64 9.01 -7.53
N GLU A 97 -7.57 8.17 -7.07
CA GLU A 97 -7.64 6.75 -7.45
C GLU A 97 -7.89 6.59 -8.95
N ILE A 98 -8.83 7.35 -9.52
CA ILE A 98 -9.10 7.34 -10.96
C ILE A 98 -7.86 7.82 -11.75
N LEU A 99 -7.22 8.91 -11.29
CA LEU A 99 -6.00 9.42 -11.92
C LEU A 99 -4.87 8.38 -11.87
N PHE A 100 -4.62 7.79 -10.70
CA PHE A 100 -3.59 6.76 -10.52
C PHE A 100 -3.84 5.56 -11.42
N MET A 101 -5.10 5.11 -11.50
CA MET A 101 -5.52 4.04 -12.40
C MET A 101 -5.25 4.35 -13.87
N ILE A 102 -5.62 5.54 -14.34
CA ILE A 102 -5.37 5.96 -15.72
C ILE A 102 -3.86 6.01 -16.00
N LEU A 103 -3.07 6.59 -15.10
CA LEU A 103 -1.61 6.67 -15.24
C LEU A 103 -0.98 5.28 -15.25
N PHE A 104 -1.42 4.38 -14.38
CA PHE A 104 -0.93 3.01 -14.30
C PHE A 104 -1.12 2.27 -15.63
N PHE A 105 -2.30 2.38 -16.24
CA PHE A 105 -2.56 1.74 -17.53
C PHE A 105 -1.89 2.45 -18.71
N ALA A 106 -1.84 3.79 -18.70
CA ALA A 106 -1.25 4.55 -19.80
C ALA A 106 0.28 4.38 -19.88
N TYR A 107 0.94 4.20 -18.73
CA TYR A 107 2.40 4.15 -18.62
C TYR A 107 2.91 2.81 -18.10
N GLN A 108 2.16 1.71 -18.30
CA GLN A 108 2.52 0.39 -17.77
C GLN A 108 3.95 -0.05 -18.15
N ASP A 109 4.37 0.19 -19.40
CA ASP A 109 5.69 -0.23 -19.88
C ASP A 109 6.82 0.61 -19.25
N GLU A 110 6.57 1.91 -19.05
CA GLU A 110 7.51 2.79 -18.37
C GLU A 110 7.61 2.43 -16.88
N ILE A 111 6.48 2.19 -16.22
CA ILE A 111 6.41 1.76 -14.82
C ILE A 111 7.20 0.46 -14.63
N ASP A 112 7.10 -0.49 -15.55
CA ASP A 112 7.87 -1.72 -15.50
C ASP A 112 9.39 -1.48 -15.53
N LEU A 113 9.85 -0.61 -16.45
CA LEU A 113 11.26 -0.23 -16.55
C LEU A 113 11.74 0.53 -15.30
N TYR A 114 10.94 1.47 -14.80
CA TYR A 114 11.26 2.21 -13.58
C TYR A 114 11.32 1.28 -12.36
N ALA A 115 10.39 0.33 -12.24
CA ALA A 115 10.39 -0.64 -11.15
C ALA A 115 11.64 -1.52 -11.17
N GLN A 116 12.04 -2.04 -12.34
CA GLN A 116 13.28 -2.82 -12.46
C GLN A 116 14.52 -2.00 -12.11
N SER A 117 14.60 -0.77 -12.62
CA SER A 117 15.72 0.15 -12.34
C SER A 117 15.81 0.45 -10.84
N ASP A 118 14.68 0.72 -10.21
CA ASP A 118 14.64 1.05 -8.79
C ASP A 118 14.99 -0.16 -7.91
N LEU A 119 14.46 -1.35 -8.23
CA LEU A 119 14.84 -2.60 -7.55
C LEU A 119 16.34 -2.88 -7.69
N LYS A 120 16.95 -2.60 -8.85
CA LYS A 120 18.40 -2.76 -9.05
C LYS A 120 19.21 -1.81 -8.19
N LYS A 121 18.74 -0.57 -7.99
CA LYS A 121 19.36 0.34 -7.02
C LYS A 121 19.16 -0.13 -5.59
N GLY A 122 18.01 -0.75 -5.28
CA GLY A 122 17.74 -1.39 -3.99
C GLY A 122 18.72 -2.52 -3.68
N LEU A 123 19.19 -3.28 -4.68
CA LEU A 123 20.23 -4.31 -4.48
C LEU A 123 21.53 -3.73 -3.89
N GLN A 124 21.88 -2.48 -4.23
CA GLN A 124 23.11 -1.83 -3.73
C GLN A 124 23.06 -1.53 -2.22
N LEU A 125 21.86 -1.52 -1.64
CA LEU A 125 21.65 -1.31 -0.20
C LEU A 125 21.62 -2.63 0.58
N PHE A 126 21.71 -3.78 -0.11
CA PHE A 126 21.69 -5.10 0.53
C PHE A 126 22.91 -5.29 1.43
N GLY A 127 22.69 -5.74 2.68
CA GLY A 127 23.76 -5.98 3.66
C GLY A 127 24.45 -4.72 4.21
N THR A 128 23.98 -3.53 3.86
CA THR A 128 24.52 -2.25 4.39
C THR A 128 23.92 -1.92 5.77
N GLU A 129 24.67 -1.19 6.60
CA GLU A 129 24.21 -0.78 7.93
C GLU A 129 22.92 0.05 7.82
N GLY A 130 21.92 -0.30 8.66
CA GLY A 130 20.61 0.37 8.67
C GLY A 130 19.58 -0.14 7.65
N ASN A 131 19.94 -1.08 6.75
CA ASN A 131 19.05 -1.65 5.72
C ASN A 131 18.73 -3.15 5.95
N ILE A 132 18.65 -3.57 7.22
CA ILE A 132 18.37 -4.96 7.61
C ILE A 132 17.00 -5.42 7.08
N GLY A 133 15.98 -4.56 7.17
CA GLY A 133 14.65 -4.87 6.65
C GLY A 133 14.61 -5.10 5.13
N LEU A 134 15.38 -4.32 4.37
CA LEU A 134 15.53 -4.51 2.92
C LEU A 134 16.26 -5.82 2.59
N THR A 135 17.31 -6.13 3.36
CA THR A 135 18.09 -7.37 3.22
C THR A 135 17.22 -8.61 3.47
N ASN A 136 16.40 -8.57 4.53
CA ASN A 136 15.44 -9.61 4.85
C ASN A 136 14.38 -9.75 3.75
N ALA A 137 13.82 -8.63 3.27
CA ALA A 137 12.83 -8.64 2.20
C ALA A 137 13.38 -9.29 0.91
N TRP A 138 14.60 -8.94 0.52
CA TRP A 138 15.28 -9.57 -0.62
C TRP A 138 15.48 -11.07 -0.42
N SER A 139 15.90 -11.47 0.78
CA SER A 139 16.10 -12.89 1.11
C SER A 139 14.80 -13.68 0.99
N ILE A 140 13.70 -13.15 1.56
CA ILE A 140 12.36 -13.74 1.49
C ILE A 140 11.88 -13.86 0.03
N VAL A 141 11.99 -12.79 -0.75
CA VAL A 141 11.55 -12.83 -2.16
C VAL A 141 12.31 -13.89 -2.94
N GLN A 142 13.62 -13.99 -2.75
CA GLN A 142 14.45 -14.97 -3.46
C GLN A 142 14.11 -16.42 -3.06
N THR A 143 13.91 -16.68 -1.77
CA THR A 143 13.57 -18.01 -1.27
C THR A 143 12.16 -18.42 -1.67
N ASP A 144 11.18 -17.53 -1.53
CA ASP A 144 9.76 -17.84 -1.75
C ASP A 144 9.44 -17.97 -3.24
N PHE A 145 10.01 -17.10 -4.09
CA PHE A 145 9.79 -17.11 -5.53
C PHE A 145 10.83 -17.92 -6.31
N ARG A 146 11.82 -18.52 -5.62
CA ARG A 146 12.89 -19.35 -6.19
C ARG A 146 13.53 -18.68 -7.41
N CYS A 147 14.08 -17.51 -7.14
CA CYS A 147 14.60 -16.58 -8.13
C CYS A 147 15.87 -15.90 -7.62
N CYS A 148 16.65 -15.28 -8.50
CA CYS A 148 17.83 -14.53 -8.11
C CYS A 148 18.04 -13.27 -8.94
N GLY A 149 18.30 -12.16 -8.24
CA GLY A 149 18.47 -10.84 -8.86
C GLY A 149 17.17 -10.27 -9.41
N VAL A 150 17.24 -9.06 -9.96
CA VAL A 150 16.03 -8.39 -10.50
C VAL A 150 15.67 -8.99 -11.85
N THR A 151 16.61 -8.91 -12.78
CA THR A 151 16.50 -9.41 -14.16
C THR A 151 17.40 -10.61 -14.42
N ASN A 152 18.46 -10.77 -13.64
CA ASN A 152 19.35 -11.92 -13.71
C ASN A 152 20.17 -12.04 -12.43
N HIS A 153 20.66 -13.24 -12.11
CA HIS A 153 21.55 -13.47 -10.97
C HIS A 153 22.84 -12.64 -11.07
N THR A 154 23.29 -12.31 -12.29
CA THR A 154 24.46 -11.45 -12.54
C THR A 154 24.28 -10.02 -12.03
N ASP A 155 23.05 -9.57 -11.76
CA ASP A 155 22.79 -8.26 -11.13
C ASP A 155 23.52 -8.15 -9.77
N TRP A 156 23.74 -9.28 -9.07
CA TRP A 156 24.49 -9.34 -7.81
C TRP A 156 26.01 -9.16 -7.97
N PHE A 157 26.56 -9.46 -9.15
CA PHE A 157 28.00 -9.35 -9.37
C PHE A 157 28.45 -7.89 -9.32
N HIS A 158 27.58 -6.98 -9.74
CA HIS A 158 27.79 -5.53 -9.63
C HIS A 158 27.70 -5.02 -8.19
N VAL A 159 26.96 -5.71 -7.31
CA VAL A 159 26.82 -5.33 -5.90
C VAL A 159 28.05 -5.79 -5.12
N TYR A 160 28.47 -7.04 -5.32
CA TYR A 160 29.59 -7.63 -4.58
C TYR A 160 30.96 -7.39 -5.23
N ASN A 161 31.01 -6.82 -6.44
CA ASN A 161 32.22 -6.73 -7.28
C ASN A 161 32.95 -8.09 -7.42
N ALA A 162 32.19 -9.18 -7.43
CA ALA A 162 32.70 -10.55 -7.50
C ALA A 162 31.62 -11.47 -8.09
N THR A 163 32.03 -12.62 -8.62
CA THR A 163 31.12 -13.64 -9.17
C THR A 163 30.46 -14.43 -8.03
N ARG A 164 29.58 -13.76 -7.28
CA ARG A 164 28.86 -14.31 -6.13
C ARG A 164 27.45 -13.75 -6.00
N VAL A 165 26.59 -14.51 -5.36
CA VAL A 165 25.21 -14.15 -5.02
C VAL A 165 24.99 -14.28 -3.51
N PRO A 166 23.89 -13.75 -2.93
CA PRO A 166 23.51 -14.07 -1.55
C PRO A 166 23.09 -15.54 -1.43
N ASP A 167 23.24 -16.13 -0.23
CA ASP A 167 22.88 -17.54 -0.01
C ASP A 167 21.38 -17.83 -0.21
N SER A 168 20.51 -16.82 -0.11
CA SER A 168 19.08 -16.91 -0.47
C SER A 168 18.83 -17.20 -1.95
N CYS A 169 19.83 -17.02 -2.83
CA CYS A 169 19.74 -17.34 -4.25
C CYS A 169 20.08 -18.81 -4.58
N CYS A 170 20.47 -19.62 -3.61
CA CYS A 170 20.88 -21.01 -3.88
C CYS A 170 19.67 -21.95 -4.04
N LEU A 171 19.84 -22.98 -4.86
CA LEU A 171 18.83 -24.04 -5.07
C LEU A 171 18.52 -24.78 -3.78
N GLU A 172 19.58 -25.14 -3.05
CA GLU A 172 19.53 -25.67 -1.69
C GLU A 172 20.27 -24.69 -0.79
N TYR A 173 19.64 -24.33 0.33
CA TYR A 173 20.25 -23.42 1.29
C TYR A 173 21.40 -24.12 2.02
N SER A 174 22.61 -23.58 1.87
CA SER A 174 23.77 -23.93 2.70
C SER A 174 24.62 -22.70 2.95
N ASP A 175 25.31 -22.68 4.09
CA ASP A 175 26.18 -21.54 4.44
C ASP A 175 27.25 -21.33 3.36
N ASN A 176 27.31 -20.10 2.83
CA ASN A 176 28.25 -19.69 1.78
C ASN A 176 28.07 -20.33 0.39
N CYS A 177 26.91 -20.95 0.09
CA CYS A 177 26.62 -21.49 -1.24
C CYS A 177 26.69 -20.42 -2.36
N GLY A 178 26.46 -19.15 -2.02
CA GLY A 178 26.54 -18.04 -2.95
C GLY A 178 27.97 -17.74 -3.45
N LEU A 179 28.99 -18.32 -2.81
CA LEU A 179 30.40 -18.27 -3.22
C LEU A 179 30.82 -19.45 -4.10
N GLU A 180 29.99 -20.49 -4.18
CA GLU A 180 30.28 -21.74 -4.89
C GLU A 180 29.88 -21.69 -6.38
N ASN A 181 29.87 -22.85 -7.06
CA ASN A 181 29.70 -22.94 -8.50
C ASN A 181 28.37 -22.32 -9.00
N PRO A 182 28.38 -21.53 -10.10
CA PRO A 182 27.18 -20.90 -10.66
C PRO A 182 26.03 -21.86 -11.05
N GLY A 183 26.31 -23.16 -11.12
CA GLY A 183 25.31 -24.19 -11.42
C GLY A 183 24.34 -24.49 -10.27
N THR A 184 24.58 -23.98 -9.06
CA THR A 184 23.73 -24.22 -7.87
C THR A 184 22.84 -23.03 -7.51
N TRP A 185 22.74 -22.01 -8.37
CA TRP A 185 21.95 -20.80 -8.12
C TRP A 185 20.65 -20.78 -8.93
N TRP A 186 19.62 -20.08 -8.42
CA TRP A 186 18.44 -19.75 -9.22
C TRP A 186 18.83 -18.85 -10.39
N THR A 187 18.44 -19.23 -11.59
CA THR A 187 18.66 -18.44 -12.82
C THR A 187 17.45 -17.60 -13.19
N ALA A 188 16.29 -17.87 -12.59
CA ALA A 188 15.05 -17.17 -12.88
C ALA A 188 15.07 -15.73 -12.30
N PRO A 189 14.66 -14.72 -13.07
CA PRO A 189 14.55 -13.34 -12.59
C PRO A 189 13.44 -13.18 -11.55
N CYS A 190 13.74 -12.51 -10.42
CA CYS A 190 12.72 -12.28 -9.40
C CYS A 190 11.61 -11.33 -9.88
N TYR A 191 11.95 -10.32 -10.69
CA TYR A 191 10.96 -9.37 -11.17
C TYR A 191 9.86 -10.05 -11.99
N GLU A 192 10.22 -10.92 -12.94
CA GLU A 192 9.23 -11.64 -13.76
C GLU A 192 8.44 -12.66 -12.93
N ARG A 193 9.07 -13.34 -11.96
CA ARG A 193 8.37 -14.28 -11.08
C ARG A 193 7.33 -13.59 -10.20
N VAL A 194 7.68 -12.47 -9.60
CA VAL A 194 6.76 -11.66 -8.79
C VAL A 194 5.66 -11.06 -9.68
N LYS A 195 6.02 -10.54 -10.87
CA LYS A 195 5.05 -10.01 -11.84
C LYS A 195 4.08 -11.09 -12.33
N GLY A 196 4.57 -12.28 -12.61
CA GLY A 196 3.75 -13.43 -13.01
C GLY A 196 2.77 -13.84 -11.92
N TRP A 197 3.26 -13.96 -10.68
CA TRP A 197 2.39 -14.21 -9.52
C TRP A 197 1.35 -13.11 -9.33
N LEU A 198 1.73 -11.84 -9.51
CA LEU A 198 0.79 -10.71 -9.45
C LEU A 198 -0.28 -10.84 -10.52
N GLN A 199 0.11 -11.19 -11.75
CA GLN A 199 -0.79 -11.40 -12.89
C GLN A 199 -1.81 -12.51 -12.65
N GLU A 200 -1.37 -13.63 -12.05
CA GLU A 200 -2.26 -14.73 -11.66
C GLU A 200 -3.27 -14.30 -10.58
N ASN A 201 -2.86 -13.38 -9.70
CA ASN A 201 -3.68 -12.89 -8.60
C ASN A 201 -4.34 -11.51 -8.87
N LEU A 202 -4.28 -11.01 -10.11
CA LEU A 202 -4.81 -9.67 -10.47
C LEU A 202 -6.29 -9.52 -10.14
N VAL A 203 -7.06 -10.60 -10.22
CA VAL A 203 -8.49 -10.59 -9.89
C VAL A 203 -8.73 -10.11 -8.46
N ALA A 204 -7.90 -10.51 -7.50
CA ALA A 204 -8.02 -10.08 -6.12
C ALA A 204 -7.81 -8.56 -5.99
N LEU A 205 -6.78 -8.01 -6.66
CA LEU A 205 -6.53 -6.57 -6.67
C LEU A 205 -7.69 -5.77 -7.27
N TRP A 206 -8.26 -6.26 -8.36
CA TRP A 206 -9.43 -5.63 -8.98
C TRP A 206 -10.66 -5.64 -8.06
N ILE A 207 -10.88 -6.74 -7.32
CA ILE A 207 -11.95 -6.82 -6.33
C ILE A 207 -11.72 -5.79 -5.21
N PHE A 208 -10.51 -5.68 -4.66
CA PHE A 208 -10.21 -4.69 -3.63
C PHE A 208 -10.40 -3.24 -4.13
N ALA A 209 -9.94 -2.94 -5.34
CA ALA A 209 -10.13 -1.62 -5.96
C ALA A 209 -11.62 -1.29 -6.13
N LEU A 210 -12.42 -2.24 -6.64
CA LEU A 210 -13.86 -2.06 -6.82
C LEU A 210 -14.58 -1.87 -5.48
N CYS A 211 -14.28 -2.68 -4.47
CA CYS A 211 -14.86 -2.54 -3.13
C CYS A 211 -14.53 -1.19 -2.49
N THR A 212 -13.31 -0.71 -2.69
CA THR A 212 -12.87 0.61 -2.20
C THR A 212 -13.67 1.73 -2.86
N ALA A 213 -13.75 1.73 -4.20
CA ALA A 213 -14.52 2.73 -4.96
C ALA A 213 -16.01 2.73 -4.58
N LEU A 214 -16.64 1.55 -4.45
CA LEU A 214 -18.04 1.44 -4.02
C LEU A 214 -18.26 2.01 -2.62
N THR A 215 -17.34 1.73 -1.70
CA THR A 215 -17.43 2.22 -0.33
C THR A 215 -17.30 3.75 -0.26
N GLN A 216 -16.41 4.33 -1.08
CA GLN A 216 -16.27 5.78 -1.18
C GLN A 216 -17.53 6.43 -1.76
N ILE A 217 -18.11 5.86 -2.82
CA ILE A 217 -19.36 6.36 -3.42
C ILE A 217 -20.50 6.33 -2.39
N LEU A 218 -20.64 5.24 -1.65
CA LEU A 218 -21.63 5.15 -0.56
C LEU A 218 -21.38 6.21 0.52
N GLY A 219 -20.11 6.42 0.91
CA GLY A 219 -19.71 7.47 1.84
C GLY A 219 -20.13 8.87 1.37
N LEU A 220 -19.88 9.19 0.10
CA LEU A 220 -20.25 10.46 -0.53
C LEU A 220 -21.77 10.68 -0.55
N VAL A 221 -22.53 9.64 -0.95
CA VAL A 221 -23.99 9.69 -0.99
C VAL A 221 -24.57 9.88 0.42
N PHE A 222 -24.07 9.13 1.39
CA PHE A 222 -24.57 9.21 2.77
C PHE A 222 -24.21 10.54 3.42
N SER A 223 -22.99 11.04 3.25
CA SER A 223 -22.59 12.33 3.82
C SER A 223 -23.41 13.48 3.25
N MET A 224 -23.65 13.50 1.93
CA MET A 224 -24.48 14.54 1.30
C MET A 224 -25.94 14.45 1.69
N THR A 225 -26.49 13.24 1.81
CA THR A 225 -27.87 13.04 2.26
C THR A 225 -28.07 13.59 3.67
N ILE A 226 -27.14 13.29 4.59
CA ILE A 226 -27.19 13.79 5.98
C ILE A 226 -26.95 15.31 6.02
N PHE A 227 -26.01 15.83 5.23
CA PHE A 227 -25.75 17.27 5.15
C PHE A 227 -26.97 18.05 4.66
N CYS A 228 -27.58 17.65 3.54
CA CYS A 228 -28.78 18.28 3.00
C CYS A 228 -29.96 18.24 3.98
N HIS A 229 -30.11 17.15 4.73
CA HIS A 229 -31.12 17.07 5.77
C HIS A 229 -30.81 18.04 6.93
N ALA A 230 -29.57 18.10 7.39
CA ALA A 230 -29.16 19.04 8.43
C ALA A 230 -29.38 20.51 8.01
N VAL A 231 -29.17 20.83 6.73
CA VAL A 231 -29.49 22.16 6.15
C VAL A 231 -30.98 22.46 6.23
N LYS A 232 -31.82 21.54 5.74
CA LYS A 232 -33.28 21.72 5.75
C LYS A 232 -33.84 21.95 7.15
N VAL A 233 -33.34 21.22 8.15
CA VAL A 233 -33.82 21.35 9.54
C VAL A 233 -33.60 22.77 10.07
N GLU A 234 -32.40 23.36 9.96
CA GLU A 234 -32.21 24.73 10.47
C GLU A 234 -33.02 25.77 9.70
N THR A 235 -33.17 25.65 8.38
CA THR A 235 -34.01 26.60 7.61
C THR A 235 -35.48 26.57 8.01
N PHE A 236 -35.95 25.49 8.65
CA PHE A 236 -37.32 25.41 9.19
C PHE A 236 -37.44 25.95 10.62
N TYR A 237 -36.33 26.04 11.37
CA TYR A 237 -36.29 26.49 12.77
C TYR A 237 -35.70 27.91 12.96
N ALA A 238 -35.21 28.53 11.89
CA ALA A 238 -34.73 29.92 11.82
C ALA A 238 -35.82 30.82 11.21
#